data_AF-A0A430R4E9-F1
#
_entry.id   AF-A0A430R4E9-F1
#
_cell.length_a   1.000
_cell.length_b   1.000
_cell.length_c   1.000
_cell.angle_alpha   90.00
_cell.angle_beta   90.00
_cell.angle_gamma   90.00
#
_symmetry.space_group_name_H-M   'P 1'
#
loop_
_entity.id
_entity.type
_entity.pdbx_description
1 polymer ?
#
loop_
_entity_poly.entity_id
_entity_poly.type
_entity_poly.pdbx_seq_one_letter_code
_entity_poly.pdbx_strand_id
1 'polypeptide(L)'
;MKLLREAGLEAKRVPLSGSAPGYPGDLVAHLPGLGEVVVEVKARRRFGLEGWLEGRSLLVLRPDRRPPLAVMRLEDLLKALGAKEEA
;
A
#
# COMPACT_ATOMS: atom_id res chain seq x y z
N MET A 1 -1.65 -6.01 7.34
CA MET A 1 -1.25 -7.42 7.10
C MET A 1 -2.38 -8.42 7.33
N LYS A 2 -2.92 -8.57 8.55
CA LYS A 2 -4.00 -9.55 8.83
C LYS A 2 -5.18 -9.44 7.84
N LEU A 3 -5.74 -8.24 7.69
CA LEU A 3 -6.84 -7.97 6.75
C LEU A 3 -6.53 -8.32 5.29
N LEU A 4 -5.27 -8.10 4.84
CA LEU A 4 -4.85 -8.45 3.47
C LEU A 4 -4.84 -9.98 3.29
N ARG A 5 -4.25 -10.70 4.27
CA ARG A 5 -4.19 -12.16 4.24
C ARG A 5 -5.56 -12.82 4.36
N GLU A 6 -6.43 -12.29 5.20
CA GLU A 6 -7.83 -12.75 5.32
C GLU A 6 -8.63 -12.54 4.03
N ALA A 7 -8.29 -11.51 3.25
CA ALA A 7 -8.82 -11.29 1.91
C ALA A 7 -8.16 -12.17 0.82
N GLY A 8 -7.28 -13.11 1.20
CA GLY A 8 -6.60 -14.01 0.28
C GLY A 8 -5.35 -13.44 -0.40
N LEU A 9 -4.86 -12.27 0.03
CA LEU A 9 -3.68 -11.63 -0.56
C LEU A 9 -2.39 -12.07 0.14
N GLU A 10 -1.35 -12.32 -0.65
CA GLU A 10 -0.01 -12.50 -0.11
C GLU A 10 0.53 -11.18 0.43
N ALA A 11 0.96 -11.16 1.69
CA ALA A 11 1.55 -9.98 2.31
C ALA A 11 2.61 -10.35 3.36
N LYS A 12 3.78 -9.72 3.31
CA LYS A 12 4.94 -9.98 4.17
C LYS A 12 5.42 -8.68 4.82
N ARG A 13 5.92 -8.75 6.06
CA ARG A 13 6.58 -7.60 6.69
C ARG A 13 7.95 -7.40 6.08
N VAL A 14 8.31 -6.14 5.88
CA VAL A 14 9.67 -5.74 5.52
C VAL A 14 10.50 -5.59 6.81
N PRO A 15 11.63 -6.30 6.93
CA PRO A 15 12.55 -6.09 8.05
C PRO A 15 13.02 -4.63 8.13
N LEU A 16 13.36 -4.19 9.34
CA LEU A 16 13.88 -2.83 9.60
C LEU A 16 12.92 -1.70 9.18
N SER A 17 11.64 -1.99 8.88
CA SER A 17 10.60 -0.99 8.62
C SER A 17 11.02 0.09 7.61
N GLY A 18 11.63 -0.30 6.50
CA GLY A 18 11.91 0.68 5.45
C GLY A 18 13.26 1.41 5.59
N SER A 19 13.98 1.24 6.72
CA SER A 19 15.04 2.18 7.11
C SER A 19 16.42 1.90 6.50
N ALA A 20 16.56 0.82 5.74
CA ALA A 20 17.84 0.39 5.17
C ALA A 20 17.72 0.14 3.65
N PRO A 21 18.79 0.37 2.88
CA PRO A 21 18.81 0.03 1.45
C PRO A 21 18.39 -1.42 1.21
N GLY A 22 17.49 -1.63 0.25
CA GLY A 22 16.94 -2.96 -0.07
C GLY A 22 15.74 -3.39 0.78
N TYR A 23 15.32 -2.59 1.76
CA TYR A 23 14.16 -2.86 2.61
C TYR A 23 13.16 -1.71 2.46
N PRO A 24 12.26 -1.69 1.46
CA PRO A 24 11.35 -0.57 1.23
C PRO A 24 10.03 -0.71 1.99
N GLY A 25 9.58 0.35 2.64
CA GLY A 25 8.27 0.43 3.30
C GLY A 25 8.07 -0.51 4.50
N ASP A 26 6.82 -0.68 4.92
CA ASP A 26 6.46 -1.52 6.07
C ASP A 26 6.12 -2.97 5.69
N LEU A 27 5.48 -3.14 4.53
CA LEU A 27 5.07 -4.44 4.00
C LEU A 27 5.32 -4.50 2.50
N VAL A 28 5.46 -5.73 2.01
CA VAL A 28 5.31 -6.04 0.59
C VAL A 28 4.07 -6.92 0.44
N ALA A 29 3.26 -6.67 -0.59
CA ALA A 29 2.08 -7.47 -0.88
C ALA A 29 1.98 -7.77 -2.38
N HIS A 30 1.27 -8.84 -2.74
CA HIS A 30 0.90 -9.10 -4.12
C HIS A 30 -0.54 -8.66 -4.35
N LEU A 31 -0.77 -7.70 -5.25
CA LEU A 31 -2.10 -7.21 -5.62
C LEU A 31 -2.45 -7.65 -7.04
N PRO A 32 -3.69 -8.14 -7.27
CA PRO A 32 -4.17 -8.43 -8.63
C PRO A 32 -4.01 -7.21 -9.54
N GLY A 33 -3.53 -7.44 -10.77
CA GLY A 33 -3.30 -6.39 -11.78
C GLY A 33 -2.04 -5.54 -11.55
N LEU A 34 -1.46 -5.52 -10.34
CA LEU A 34 -0.27 -4.73 -10.02
C LEU A 34 0.99 -5.58 -9.75
N GLY A 35 0.83 -6.85 -9.38
CA GLY A 35 1.94 -7.69 -8.98
C GLY A 35 2.43 -7.35 -7.57
N GLU A 36 3.75 -7.41 -7.36
CA GLU A 36 4.36 -7.06 -6.08
C GLU A 36 4.35 -5.54 -5.86
N VAL A 37 3.85 -5.11 -4.69
CA VAL A 37 3.73 -3.71 -4.32
C VAL A 37 4.33 -3.45 -2.94
N VAL A 38 4.92 -2.25 -2.78
CA VAL A 38 5.38 -1.72 -1.50
C VAL A 38 4.22 -1.02 -0.81
N VAL A 39 3.98 -1.39 0.45
CA VAL A 39 2.91 -0.85 1.29
C VAL A 39 3.50 -0.12 2.48
N GLU A 40 3.10 1.13 2.65
CA GLU A 40 3.38 1.95 3.83
C GLU A 40 2.16 1.98 4.75
N VAL A 41 2.35 1.89 6.08
CA VAL A 41 1.25 1.92 7.06
C VAL A 41 1.41 3.11 8.02
N LYS A 42 0.43 4.01 8.05
CA LYS A 42 0.44 5.15 8.99
C LYS A 42 -0.83 5.20 9.83
N ALA A 43 -0.67 5.12 11.15
CA ALA A 43 -1.72 5.38 12.13
C ALA A 43 -1.55 6.80 12.68
N ARG A 44 -2.38 7.76 12.23
CA ARG A 44 -2.24 9.19 12.57
C ARG A 44 -3.61 9.89 12.58
N ARG A 45 -3.71 10.98 13.35
CA ARG A 45 -4.89 11.87 13.36
C ARG A 45 -4.91 12.86 12.18
N ARG A 46 -3.73 13.24 11.66
CA ARG A 46 -3.54 14.12 10.50
C ARG A 46 -2.68 13.40 9.47
N PHE A 47 -2.96 13.62 8.18
CA PHE A 47 -2.32 12.90 7.08
C PHE A 47 -1.45 13.82 6.23
N GLY A 48 -0.27 13.34 5.81
CA GLY A 48 0.58 13.96 4.80
C GLY A 48 0.70 13.03 3.60
N LEU A 49 -0.30 13.03 2.72
CA LEU A 49 -0.47 11.98 1.70
C LEU A 49 0.65 11.94 0.67
N GLU A 50 1.05 13.10 0.14
CA GLU A 50 2.01 13.19 -0.97
C GLU A 50 3.37 12.58 -0.60
N GLY A 51 3.99 13.03 0.48
CA GLY A 51 5.30 12.51 0.91
C GLY A 51 5.26 11.05 1.38
N TRP A 52 4.10 10.54 1.83
CA TRP A 52 3.97 9.12 2.22
C TRP A 52 3.69 8.21 1.02
N LEU A 53 3.18 8.72 -0.08
CA LEU A 53 2.96 7.96 -1.32
C LEU A 53 4.20 7.93 -2.23
N GLU A 54 5.12 8.89 -2.09
CA GLU A 54 6.31 9.00 -2.94
C GLU A 54 7.12 7.68 -2.95
N GLY A 55 7.30 7.03 -4.09
CA GLY A 55 8.01 5.75 -4.17
C GLY A 55 7.29 4.55 -3.53
N ARG A 56 6.01 4.68 -3.18
CA ARG A 56 5.15 3.56 -2.72
C ARG A 56 3.95 3.39 -3.64
N SER A 57 3.40 2.17 -3.67
CA SER A 57 2.24 1.83 -4.50
C SER A 57 0.93 1.82 -3.70
N LEU A 58 1.03 1.61 -2.38
CA LEU A 58 -0.13 1.61 -1.49
C LEU A 58 0.23 2.24 -0.14
N LEU A 59 -0.63 3.14 0.32
CA LEU A 59 -0.61 3.70 1.66
C LEU A 59 -1.85 3.23 2.42
N VAL A 60 -1.65 2.51 3.52
CA VAL A 60 -2.72 2.12 4.44
C VAL A 60 -2.75 3.11 5.60
N LEU A 61 -3.81 3.90 5.66
CA LEU A 61 -4.05 4.85 6.74
C LEU A 61 -4.97 4.25 7.79
N ARG A 62 -4.62 4.39 9.06
CA ARG A 62 -5.53 4.08 10.18
C ARG A 62 -5.85 5.37 10.95
N PRO A 63 -6.97 6.04 10.63
CA PRO A 63 -7.44 7.17 11.43
C PRO A 63 -7.88 6.70 12.83
N ASP A 64 -7.80 7.62 13.80
CA ASP A 64 -8.27 7.36 15.17
C ASP A 64 -9.74 6.92 15.18
N ARG A 65 -10.00 5.75 15.77
CA ARG A 65 -11.36 5.21 15.95
C ARG A 65 -12.16 5.07 14.64
N ARG A 66 -11.49 4.95 13.50
CA ARG A 66 -12.13 4.70 12.19
C ARG A 66 -11.55 3.43 11.54
N PRO A 67 -12.27 2.82 10.58
CA PRO A 67 -11.72 1.78 9.72
C PRO A 67 -10.48 2.25 8.96
N PRO A 68 -9.57 1.34 8.58
CA PRO A 68 -8.42 1.70 7.77
C PRO A 68 -8.85 2.07 6.35
N LEU A 69 -8.10 2.98 5.72
CA LEU A 69 -8.26 3.41 4.34
C LEU A 69 -7.11 2.86 3.51
N ALA A 70 -7.41 2.45 2.28
CA ALA A 70 -6.42 2.15 1.25
C ALA A 70 -6.31 3.36 0.32
N VAL A 71 -5.12 3.93 0.22
CA VAL A 71 -4.83 5.08 -0.65
C VAL A 71 -3.77 4.67 -1.66
N MET A 72 -4.09 4.84 -2.94
CA MET A 72 -3.17 4.60 -4.07
C MET A 72 -3.45 5.63 -5.16
N ARG A 73 -2.54 5.72 -6.14
CA ARG A 73 -2.76 6.59 -7.30
C ARG A 73 -3.90 6.04 -8.16
N LEU A 74 -4.58 6.91 -8.89
CA LEU A 74 -5.77 6.53 -9.66
C LEU A 74 -5.40 5.52 -10.75
N GLU A 75 -4.28 5.73 -11.43
CA GLU A 75 -3.73 4.84 -12.44
C GLU A 75 -3.43 3.44 -11.89
N ASP A 76 -2.90 3.34 -10.67
CA ASP A 76 -2.63 2.04 -10.02
C ASP A 76 -3.95 1.32 -9.71
N LEU A 77 -4.98 2.05 -9.28
CA LEU A 77 -6.31 1.49 -9.06
C LEU A 77 -6.91 0.98 -10.37
N LEU A 78 -6.87 1.79 -11.44
CA LEU A 78 -7.40 1.41 -12.74
C LEU A 78 -6.71 0.15 -13.29
N LYS A 79 -5.38 0.09 -13.16
CA LYS A 79 -4.59 -1.08 -13.53
C LYS A 79 -4.95 -2.32 -12.70
N ALA A 80 -5.15 -2.17 -11.39
CA ALA A 80 -5.61 -3.25 -10.52
C ALA A 80 -7.00 -3.79 -10.92
N LEU A 81 -7.86 -2.92 -11.46
CA LEU A 81 -9.20 -3.27 -11.96
C LEU A 81 -9.19 -3.81 -13.40
N GLY A 82 -8.02 -3.88 -14.06
CA GLY A 82 -7.90 -4.36 -15.43
C GLY A 82 -8.43 -3.36 -16.48
N ALA A 83 -8.49 -2.08 -16.15
CA ALA A 83 -8.79 -1.05 -17.14
C ALA A 83 -7.68 -1.04 -18.23
N LYS A 84 -8.09 -0.96 -19.49
CA LYS A 84 -7.15 -0.82 -20.61
C LYS A 84 -6.56 0.59 -20.58
N GLU A 85 -5.23 0.70 -20.70
CA GLU A 85 -4.61 1.98 -21.03
C GLU A 85 -5.15 2.42 -22.40
N GLU A 86 -5.71 3.63 -22.48
CA GLU A 86 -5.99 4.24 -23.78
C GLU A 86 -4.64 4.46 -24.47
N ALA A 87 -4.48 3.83 -25.64
CA ALA A 87 -3.27 3.85 -26.44
C ALA A 87 -2.98 5.22 -27.07
#